data_AF-A0A0C9TXI7-F1
#
_entry.id   AF-A0A0C9TXI7-F1
#
_cell.length_a   1.000
_cell.length_b   1.000
_cell.length_c   1.000
_cell.angle_alpha   90.00
_cell.angle_beta   90.00
_cell.angle_gamma   90.00
#
_symmetry.space_group_name_H-M   'P 1'
#
loop_
_entity.id
_entity.type
_entity.pdbx_description
1 polymer ?
#
loop_
_entity_poly.entity_id
_entity_poly.type
_entity_poly.pdbx_seq_one_letter_code
_entity_poly.pdbx_strand_id
1 'polypeptide(L)' 'QAYQDGLFGCAPIKPSMAFDVNLLDLISMNIMFLAPNVVGWALTLESFWQERGYSLGQRECVHRQFSNTLHWYTVLLE' A
#
# COMPACT_ATOMS: atom_id res chain seq x y z
N GLN A 1 3.74 -14.87 -26.49
CA GLN A 1 2.52 -14.05 -26.50
C GLN A 1 2.35 -13.33 -25.14
N ALA A 2 3.28 -12.45 -24.74
CA ALA A 2 3.24 -11.76 -23.43
C ALA A 2 3.71 -10.30 -23.49
N TYR A 3 3.98 -9.79 -24.70
CA TYR A 3 4.60 -8.48 -24.90
C TYR A 3 3.57 -7.37 -25.21
N GLN A 4 2.29 -7.71 -25.41
CA GLN A 4 1.27 -6.75 -25.86
C GLN A 4 0.38 -6.18 -24.74
N ASP A 5 0.51 -6.65 -23.50
CA ASP A 5 -0.41 -6.23 -22.43
C ASP A 5 0.18 -5.23 -21.42
N GLY A 6 1.42 -4.78 -21.62
CA GLY A 6 2.05 -3.80 -20.69
C GLY A 6 2.17 -4.31 -19.24
N LEU A 7 2.06 -5.62 -19.03
CA LEU A 7 2.13 -6.25 -17.72
C LEU A 7 3.60 -6.46 -17.35
N PHE A 8 4.12 -5.58 -16.49
CA PHE A 8 5.37 -5.82 -15.77
C PHE A 8 5.24 -7.16 -15.01
N GLY A 9 6.25 -8.03 -15.11
CA GLY A 9 6.31 -9.34 -14.45
C GLY A 9 6.34 -9.30 -12.91
N CYS A 10 5.96 -8.18 -12.30
CA CYS A 10 5.86 -7.97 -10.86
C CYS A 10 4.41 -7.70 -10.39
N ALA A 11 3.41 -7.87 -11.26
CA ALA A 11 2.02 -7.84 -10.84
C ALA A 11 1.70 -9.07 -9.96
N PRO A 12 1.25 -8.91 -8.71
CA PRO A 12 0.96 -10.05 -7.83
C PRO A 12 -0.08 -10.97 -8.46
N ILE A 13 0.19 -12.28 -8.46
CA ILE A 13 -0.67 -13.34 -9.04
C ILE A 13 -2.02 -13.49 -8.29
N LYS A 14 -2.22 -12.75 -7.19
CA LYS A 14 -3.44 -12.69 -6.39
C LYS A 14 -4.01 -11.27 -6.38
N PRO A 15 -5.32 -11.07 -6.13
CA PRO A 15 -5.87 -9.73 -5.93
C PRO A 15 -5.03 -9.02 -4.87
N SER A 16 -4.24 -8.05 -5.33
CA SER A 16 -3.40 -7.23 -4.50
C SER A 16 -4.26 -6.11 -3.94
N MET A 17 -4.14 -5.82 -2.65
CA MET A 17 -4.66 -4.56 -2.12
C MET A 17 -4.00 -3.43 -2.90
N ALA A 18 -4.81 -2.60 -3.54
CA ALA A 18 -4.38 -1.38 -4.18
C ALA A 18 -4.65 -0.22 -3.21
N PHE A 19 -3.68 0.67 -3.05
CA PHE A 19 -3.83 1.89 -2.26
C PHE A 19 -4.05 3.08 -3.21
N ASP A 20 -4.89 4.02 -2.80
CA ASP A 20 -5.16 5.23 -3.57
C ASP A 20 -3.91 6.13 -3.61
N VAL A 21 -3.64 6.77 -4.75
CA VAL A 21 -2.46 7.62 -4.91
C VAL A 21 -2.52 8.85 -4.01
N ASN A 22 -3.70 9.43 -3.78
CA ASN A 22 -3.85 10.58 -2.86
C ASN A 22 -3.59 10.16 -1.41
N LEU A 23 -3.95 8.92 -1.05
CA LEU A 23 -3.62 8.35 0.25
C LEU A 23 -2.10 8.20 0.41
N LEU A 24 -1.41 7.66 -0.60
CA LEU A 24 0.05 7.54 -0.59
C LEU A 24 0.75 8.90 -0.53
N ASP A 25 0.23 9.89 -1.27
CA ASP A 25 0.73 11.26 -1.25
C ASP A 25 0.60 11.90 0.14
N LEU A 26 -0.57 11.77 0.77
CA LEU A 26 -0.80 12.23 2.15
C LEU A 26 0.19 11.60 3.13
N ILE A 27 0.43 10.30 3.02
CA ILE A 27 1.38 9.58 3.89
C ILE A 27 2.81 10.01 3.61
N SER A 28 3.20 10.17 2.34
CA SER A 28 4.53 10.67 1.94
C SER A 28 4.80 12.08 2.45
N MET A 29 3.80 12.96 2.45
CA MET A 29 3.91 14.26 3.12
C MET A 29 4.03 14.09 4.63
N ASN A 30 3.24 13.18 5.21
CA ASN A 30 3.21 12.97 6.66
C ASN A 30 4.54 12.46 7.23
N ILE A 31 5.22 11.53 6.54
CA ILE A 31 6.53 11.01 6.96
C ILE A 31 7.65 12.08 6.93
N MET A 32 7.44 13.21 6.25
CA MET A 32 8.35 14.36 6.29
C MET A 32 8.22 15.15 7.60
N PHE A 33 7.06 15.09 8.26
CA PHE A 33 6.74 15.85 9.47
C PHE A 33 6.65 14.99 10.74
N LEU A 34 6.45 13.67 10.59
CA LEU A 34 6.38 12.71 11.69
C LEU A 34 7.35 11.54 11.44
N ALA A 35 7.84 10.93 12.52
CA ALA A 35 8.65 9.72 12.41
C ALA A 35 7.91 8.64 11.60
N PRO A 36 8.59 7.91 10.69
CA PRO A 36 7.95 6.96 9.79
C PRO A 36 7.39 5.76 10.56
N ASN A 37 6.14 5.88 11.00
CA ASN A 37 5.41 4.86 11.75
C ASN A 37 4.56 4.00 10.80
N VAL A 38 5.21 3.33 9.85
CA VAL A 38 4.56 2.47 8.85
C VAL A 38 3.60 1.45 9.49
N VAL A 39 3.98 0.93 10.68
CA VAL A 39 3.14 0.04 11.50
C VAL A 39 1.87 0.75 11.99
N GLY A 40 1.99 1.99 12.47
CA GLY A 40 0.86 2.79 12.94
C GLY A 40 -0.14 3.06 11.81
N TRP A 41 0.36 3.48 10.63
CA TRP A 41 -0.48 3.69 9.45
C TRP A 41 -1.16 2.41 8.96
N ALA A 42 -0.45 1.28 8.95
CA ALA A 42 -1.04 -0.01 8.58
C ALA A 42 -2.17 -0.41 9.55
N LEU A 43 -1.99 -0.20 10.86
CA LEU A 43 -3.02 -0.46 11.88
C LEU A 43 -4.21 0.49 11.76
N THR A 44 -3.98 1.77 11.45
CA THR A 44 -5.03 2.75 11.20
C THR A 44 -5.86 2.35 9.98
N LEU A 45 -5.21 1.94 8.89
CA LEU A 45 -5.88 1.48 7.68
C LEU A 45 -6.66 0.18 7.92
N GLU A 46 -6.07 -0.79 8.62
CA GLU A 46 -6.75 -2.03 9.04
C GLU A 46 -8.03 -1.70 9.83
N SER A 47 -7.93 -0.83 10.84
CA SER A 47 -9.06 -0.45 11.70
C SER A 47 -10.14 0.28 10.90
N PHE A 48 -9.75 1.25 10.06
CA PHE A 48 -10.67 2.02 9.22
C PHE A 48 -11.48 1.13 8.26
N TRP A 49 -10.82 0.12 7.68
CA TRP A 49 -11.48 -0.83 6.79
C TRP A 49 -12.35 -1.83 7.56
N GLN A 50 -11.91 -2.28 8.72
CA GLN A 50 -12.69 -3.14 9.61
C GLN A 50 -14.00 -2.46 10.05
N GLU A 51 -13.97 -1.18 10.41
CA GLU A 51 -15.18 -0.41 10.76
C GLU A 51 -16.17 -0.28 9.59
N ARG A 52 -15.69 -0.34 8.35
CA ARG A 52 -16.52 -0.32 7.13
C ARG A 52 -16.96 -1.71 6.67
N GLY A 53 -16.67 -2.76 7.45
CA GLY A 53 -17.05 -4.14 7.17
C GLY A 53 -16.12 -4.87 6.19
N TYR A 54 -14.96 -4.30 5.85
CA TYR A 54 -13.96 -4.99 5.05
C TYR A 54 -13.10 -5.89 5.95
N SER A 55 -13.19 -7.21 5.74
CA SER A 55 -12.29 -8.18 6.37
C SER A 55 -11.05 -8.34 5.51
N LEU A 56 -9.95 -7.70 5.92
CA LEU A 56 -8.69 -7.74 5.20
C LEU A 56 -7.76 -8.83 5.74
N GLY A 57 -8.25 -10.08 5.77
CA GLY A 57 -7.44 -11.26 6.04
C GLY A 57 -6.42 -11.14 7.19
N GLN A 58 -5.18 -11.58 6.94
CA GLN A 58 -4.06 -11.55 7.89
C GLN A 58 -3.45 -10.14 7.96
N ARG A 59 -3.29 -9.60 9.17
CA ARG A 59 -2.67 -8.30 9.44
C ARG A 59 -1.31 -8.12 8.75
N GLU A 60 -0.49 -9.17 8.73
CA GLU A 60 0.81 -9.16 8.07
C GLU A 60 0.71 -8.86 6.57
N CYS A 61 -0.40 -9.21 5.91
CA CYS A 61 -0.62 -8.92 4.50
C CYS A 61 -0.80 -7.41 4.26
N VAL A 62 -1.59 -6.73 5.11
CA VAL A 62 -1.83 -5.28 4.98
C VAL A 62 -0.54 -4.51 5.20
N HIS A 63 0.17 -4.82 6.29
CA HIS A 63 1.43 -4.16 6.59
C HIS A 63 2.48 -4.37 5.48
N ARG A 64 2.61 -5.61 4.97
CA ARG A 64 3.55 -5.94 3.90
C ARG A 64 3.19 -5.23 2.59
N GLN A 65 1.91 -5.24 2.19
CA GLN A 65 1.49 -4.59 0.96
C GLN A 65 1.60 -3.07 1.06
N PHE A 66 1.25 -2.49 2.20
CA PHE A 66 1.42 -1.07 2.46
C PHE A 66 2.89 -0.65 2.37
N SER A 67 3.78 -1.36 3.08
CA SER A 67 5.22 -1.11 3.03
C SER A 67 5.78 -1.21 1.60
N ASN A 68 5.39 -2.24 0.86
CA ASN A 68 5.84 -2.44 -0.51
C ASN A 68 5.32 -1.33 -1.44
N THR A 69 4.05 -0.95 -1.33
CA THR A 69 3.44 0.10 -2.17
C THR A 69 4.06 1.46 -1.88
N LEU A 70 4.26 1.80 -0.61
CA LEU A 70 4.90 3.05 -0.22
C LEU A 70 6.34 3.12 -0.73
N HIS A 71 7.10 2.01 -0.64
CA HIS A 71 8.46 1.94 -1.18
C HIS A 71 8.50 2.21 -2.68
N TRP A 72 7.67 1.53 -3.48
CA TRP A 72 7.62 1.76 -4.92
C TRP A 72 7.11 3.15 -5.29
N TYR A 73 6.18 3.72 -4.52
CA TYR A 73 5.73 5.10 -4.70
C TYR A 73 6.85 6.09 -4.47
N THR A 74 7.65 5.93 -3.41
CA THR A 74 8.84 6.76 -3.17
C THR A 74 9.85 6.64 -4.30
N VAL A 75 10.16 5.42 -4.77
CA VAL A 75 11.09 5.19 -5.89
C VAL A 75 10.61 5.84 -7.21
N LEU A 76 9.29 5.94 -7.42
CA LEU A 76 8.73 6.61 -8.61
C LEU A 76 8.74 8.14 -8.51
N LEU A 77 8.86 8.70 -7.30
CA LEU A 77 8.89 10.14 -7.06
C LEU A 77 10.32 10.72 -7.02
N GLU A 78 11.34 9.87 -6.85
CA GLU A 78 12.77 10.23 -7.01
C GLU A 78 13.21 10.22 -8.49
#